data_AF-A0A443J7D7-F1
#
_entry.id   AF-A0A443J7D7-F1
#
_cell.length_a   1.000
_cell.length_b   1.000
_cell.length_c   1.000
_cell.angle_alpha   90.00
_cell.angle_beta   90.00
_cell.angle_gamma   90.00
#
_symmetry.space_group_name_H-M   'P 1'
#
loop_
_entity.id
_entity.type
_entity.pdbx_description
1 polymer ?
#
loop_
_entity_poly.entity_id
_entity_poly.type
_entity_poly.pdbx_seq_one_letter_code
_entity_poly.pdbx_strand_id
1 'polypeptide(L)' 'MWGGRGTIRRTLYLAAVTASRFDPRFRAFKAHLLAAGKARKLGIVACARKLLTVLNAMMRTGTTYRDATA' A
#
# COMPACT_ATOMS: atom_id res chain seq x y z
N MET A 1 -11.58 -14.31 18.54
CA MET A 1 -11.66 -12.99 17.88
C MET A 1 -10.89 -12.96 16.55
N TRP A 2 -11.35 -13.63 15.49
CA TRP A 2 -10.69 -13.55 14.17
C TRP A 2 -11.77 -13.41 13.08
N GLY A 3 -12.31 -12.19 12.93
CA GLY A 3 -13.22 -11.86 11.83
C GLY A 3 -12.51 -12.11 10.49
N GLY A 4 -13.14 -12.90 9.61
CA GLY A 4 -12.57 -13.65 8.47
C GLY A 4 -11.83 -12.87 7.35
N ARG A 5 -11.35 -11.65 7.58
CA ARG A 5 -10.57 -10.84 6.63
C ARG A 5 -9.06 -10.94 6.85
N GLY A 6 -8.59 -11.98 7.56
CA GLY A 6 -7.16 -12.23 7.79
C GLY A 6 -6.39 -12.45 6.48
N THR A 7 -6.98 -13.22 5.57
CA THR A 7 -6.41 -13.49 4.23
C THR A 7 -6.23 -12.20 3.43
N ILE A 8 -7.26 -11.34 3.39
CA ILE A 8 -7.20 -10.06 2.68
C ILE A 8 -6.09 -9.16 3.23
N ARG A 9 -5.95 -9.10 4.56
CA ARG A 9 -4.89 -8.31 5.21
C ARG A 9 -3.51 -8.84 4.85
N ARG A 10 -3.33 -10.16 4.80
CA ARG A 10 -2.06 -10.79 4.41
C ARG A 10 -1.73 -10.50 2.95
N THR A 11 -2.69 -10.64 2.05
CA THR A 11 -2.51 -10.33 0.61
C THR A 11 -2.16 -8.86 0.42
N LEU A 12 -2.89 -7.94 1.06
CA LEU A 12 -2.59 -6.51 1.03
C LEU A 12 -1.22 -6.18 1.62
N TYR A 13 -0.80 -6.88 2.67
CA TYR A 13 0.53 -6.69 3.25
C TYR A 13 1.63 -7.10 2.25
N LEU A 14 1.49 -8.26 1.61
CA LEU A 14 2.44 -8.72 0.59
C LEU A 14 2.47 -7.78 -0.63
N ALA A 15 1.30 -7.32 -1.09
CA ALA A 15 1.19 -6.32 -2.15
C ALA A 15 1.82 -4.98 -1.76
N ALA A 16 1.71 -4.56 -0.49
CA ALA A 16 2.37 -3.36 0.01
C ALA A 16 3.89 -3.48 0.05
N VAL A 17 4.41 -4.68 0.36
CA VAL A 17 5.85 -4.95 0.31
C VAL A 17 6.36 -4.82 -1.12
N THR A 18 5.70 -5.44 -2.10
CA THR A 18 6.10 -5.34 -3.51
C THR A 18 5.95 -3.91 -4.03
N ALA A 19 4.82 -3.26 -3.82
CA ALA A 19 4.61 -1.86 -4.22
C ALA A 19 5.65 -0.92 -3.61
N SER A 20 6.04 -1.11 -2.34
CA SER A 20 7.09 -0.28 -1.72
C SER A 20 8.49 -0.46 -2.32
N ARG A 21 8.70 -1.52 -3.12
CA ARG A 21 9.97 -1.80 -3.80
C ARG A 21 9.95 -1.31 -5.24
N PHE A 22 8.87 -1.55 -5.97
CA PHE A 22 8.77 -1.26 -7.40
C PHE A 22 8.22 0.13 -7.71
N ASP A 23 7.31 0.65 -6.88
CA ASP A 23 6.67 1.94 -7.15
C ASP A 23 7.36 3.07 -6.36
N PRO A 24 7.90 4.09 -7.06
CA PRO A 24 8.61 5.20 -6.41
C PRO A 24 7.70 6.04 -5.51
N ARG A 25 6.39 6.12 -5.77
CA ARG A 25 5.41 6.84 -4.94
C ARG A 25 5.25 6.17 -3.58
N PHE A 26 5.14 4.85 -3.56
CA PHE A 26 5.02 4.08 -2.32
C PHE A 26 6.35 3.99 -1.57
N ARG A 27 7.48 3.96 -2.28
CA ARG A 27 8.81 4.05 -1.68
C ARG A 27 9.02 5.41 -0.98
N ALA A 28 8.69 6.52 -1.66
CA ALA A 28 8.77 7.86 -1.08
C ALA A 28 7.86 8.01 0.14
N PHE A 29 6.63 7.49 0.06
CA PHE A 29 5.70 7.51 1.19
C PHE A 29 6.24 6.73 2.41
N LYS A 30 6.79 5.53 2.18
CA LYS A 30 7.44 4.74 3.24
C LYS A 30 8.66 5.47 3.82
N ALA A 31 9.48 6.10 2.98
CA ALA A 31 10.65 6.86 3.41
C ALA A 31 10.23 8.06 4.29
N HIS A 32 9.19 8.79 3.89
CA HIS A 32 8.63 9.88 4.70
C HIS A 32 8.11 9.39 6.06
N LEU A 33 7.44 8.24 6.09
CA LEU A 33 6.98 7.61 7.34
C LEU A 33 8.14 7.18 8.24
N LEU A 34 9.23 6.66 7.67
CA LEU A 34 10.43 6.30 8.42
C LEU A 34 11.18 7.53 8.94
N ALA A 35 11.26 8.60 8.14
CA ALA A 35 11.85 9.88 8.54
C ALA A 35 11.09 10.54 9.69
N ALA A 36 9.77 10.33 9.75
CA ALA A 36 8.93 10.75 10.87
C ALA A 36 9.08 9.87 12.14
N GLY A 37 10.09 8.99 12.22
CA GLY A 37 10.40 8.17 13.39
C GLY A 37 9.46 6.96 13.60
N LYS A 38 8.59 6.64 12.63
CA LYS A 38 7.60 5.56 12.80
C LYS A 38 8.21 4.18 12.55
N ALA A 39 7.72 3.18 13.28
CA ALA A 39 8.14 1.80 13.12
C ALA A 39 7.98 1.31 11.67
N ARG A 40 8.97 0.57 11.17
CA ARG A 40 8.99 0.04 9.78
C ARG A 40 7.73 -0.76 9.43
N LYS A 41 7.19 -1.50 10.40
CA LYS A 41 5.92 -2.25 10.28
C LYS A 41 4.73 -1.34 10.01
N LEU A 42 4.67 -0.18 10.68
CA LEU A 42 3.64 0.83 10.45
C LEU A 42 3.74 1.42 9.04
N GLY A 43 4.96 1.61 8.53
CA GLY A 43 5.20 2.06 7.16
C GLY A 43 4.55 1.15 6.12
N ILE A 44 4.74 -0.17 6.26
CA ILE A 44 4.14 -1.15 5.34
C ILE A 44 2.61 -1.20 5.49
N VAL A 45 2.10 -1.14 6.71
CA VAL A 45 0.64 -1.12 6.97
C VAL A 45 -0.01 0.16 6.41
N ALA A 46 0.66 1.31 6.50
CA ALA A 46 0.21 2.56 5.90
C ALA A 46 0.21 2.48 4.37
N CYS A 47 1.26 1.90 3.77
CA CYS A 47 1.29 1.62 2.33
C CYS A 47 0.14 0.69 1.92
N ALA A 48 -0.14 -0.36 2.67
CA ALA A 48 -1.25 -1.28 2.41
C ALA A 48 -2.61 -0.57 2.42
N ARG A 49 -2.84 0.32 3.39
CA ARG A 49 -4.06 1.14 3.45
C ARG A 49 -4.14 2.10 2.25
N LYS A 50 -3.04 2.74 1.87
CA LYS A 50 -3.00 3.65 0.71
C LYS A 50 -3.25 2.92 -0.60
N LEU A 51 -2.69 1.72 -0.78
CA LEU A 51 -2.97 0.83 -1.92
C LEU A 51 -4.45 0.47 -2.00
N LEU A 52 -5.06 0.09 -0.87
CA LEU A 52 -6.48 -0.25 -0.84
C LEU A 52 -7.35 0.95 -1.26
N THR A 53 -7.00 2.16 -0.82
CA THR A 53 -7.70 3.39 -1.23
C THR A 53 -7.55 3.66 -2.73
N VAL A 54 -6.35 3.48 -3.28
CA VAL A 54 -6.10 3.64 -4.72
C VAL A 54 -6.90 2.61 -5.52
N LEU A 55 -6.86 1.34 -5.13
CA LEU A 55 -7.62 0.27 -5.77
C LEU A 55 -9.12 0.53 -5.72
N ASN A 56 -9.65 0.95 -4.55
CA ASN A 56 -11.06 1.28 -4.41
C ASN A 56 -11.46 2.48 -5.29
N ALA A 57 -10.60 3.51 -5.37
CA ALA A 57 -10.81 4.64 -6.26
C ALA A 57 -10.84 4.19 -7.73
N MET A 58 -9.89 3.36 -8.14
CA MET A 58 -9.80 2.81 -9.49
C MET A 58 -11.00 1.96 -9.88
N MET A 59 -11.48 1.10 -8.98
CA MET A 59 -12.70 0.31 -9.20
C MET A 59 -13.92 1.21 -9.39
N ARG A 60 -14.00 2.31 -8.63
CA ARG A 60 -15.10 3.28 -8.74
C ARG A 60 -15.04 4.08 -10.05
N THR A 61 -13.86 4.43 -10.53
CA THR A 61 -13.68 5.21 -11.78
C THR A 61 -13.49 4.35 -13.03
N GLY A 62 -13.39 3.02 -12.91
CA GLY A 62 -13.11 2.13 -14.04
C GLY A 62 -11.72 2.35 -14.67
N THR A 63 -10.78 2.94 -13.93
CA THR A 63 -9.46 3.34 -14.44
C THR A 63 -8.40 2.29 -14.11
N THR A 64 -7.53 1.96 -15.07
CA THR A 64 -6.41 1.03 -14.89
C THR A 64 -5.28 1.64 -14.06
N TYR A 65 -4.47 0.81 -13.38
CA TYR A 65 -3.33 1.26 -12.59
C TYR A 65 -2.33 1.93 -13.55
N ARG A 66 -2.08 3.23 -13.35
CA ARG A 66 -1.04 3.95 -14.09
C ARG A 66 0.23 4.01 -13.25
N ASP A 67 1.20 3.20 -13.64
CA ASP A 67 2.57 3.32 -13.18
C ASP A 67 3.09 4.74 -13.47
N ALA A 68 3.91 5.27 -12.58
CA ALA A 68 4.46 6.63 -12.67
C ALA A 68 5.48 6.82 -13.81
N THR A 69 5.66 5.82 -14.67
CA THR A 69 6.69 5.75 -15.73
C THR A 69 6.10 5.97 -17.13
N ALA A 70 5.00 6.72 -17.25
CA ALA A 70 4.51 7.25 -18.51
C ALA A 70 4.64 8.78 -18.51
#